data_AF-A0A6G3Z6T4-F1
#
_entry.id   AF-A0A6G3Z6T4-F1
#
_cell.length_a   1.000
_cell.length_b   1.000
_cell.length_c   1.000
_cell.angle_alpha   90.00
_cell.angle_beta   90.00
_cell.angle_gamma   90.00
#
_symmetry.space_group_name_H-M   'P 1'
#
loop_
_entity.id
_entity.type
_entity.pdbx_description
1 polymer ?
#
loop_
_entity_poly.entity_id
_entity_poly.type
_entity_poly.pdbx_seq_one_letter_code
_entity_poly.pdbx_strand_id
1 'polypeptide(L)'
;MTFQSGTLIHYPQSDGQPMTESDPTRDYLTYCVEALELFFRSRRQVYVSGNLFIYYEAGNPKAVVSPDVFVVFGVSKRKRRSYKTWEEGGKAPAFVLEVTSRTTKKQDEITKPQLYAQLGVQEYFQYDPTGDYLTPQLKGFVLVEGQYQPLPLEETPENTWVMSSAALGLDLCLPAPDEAALSVVGREALPRSLRFYDPKTGERLPSYAESIEARDQERERAEQAQERAEQEQLKAQQAQERAEQAEQAQRTAVPKLLAIGLSPEQVAETLGLPIETIRDLS
;
A
#
# COMPACT_ATOMS: atom_id res chain seq x y z
N MET A 1 -46.89 6.13 -40.46
CA MET A 1 -45.96 6.86 -39.58
C MET A 1 -44.60 6.20 -39.68
N THR A 2 -43.64 6.94 -40.21
CA THR A 2 -42.25 6.55 -40.44
C THR A 2 -41.53 6.41 -39.11
N PHE A 3 -40.92 5.26 -38.85
CA PHE A 3 -39.95 5.11 -37.77
C PHE A 3 -38.73 5.97 -38.12
N GLN A 4 -38.50 7.06 -37.38
CA GLN A 4 -37.22 7.75 -37.44
C GLN A 4 -36.15 6.83 -36.87
N SER A 5 -35.21 6.44 -37.71
CA SER A 5 -33.99 5.72 -37.33
C SER A 5 -33.23 6.56 -36.31
N GLY A 6 -33.20 6.12 -35.05
CA GLY A 6 -32.45 6.81 -34.00
C GLY A 6 -30.96 6.75 -34.31
N THR A 7 -30.35 7.90 -34.60
CA THR A 7 -28.90 8.02 -34.77
C THR A 7 -28.21 7.48 -33.51
N LEU A 8 -27.38 6.45 -33.67
CA LEU A 8 -26.56 5.91 -32.59
C LEU A 8 -25.61 7.02 -32.09
N ILE A 9 -25.86 7.53 -30.88
CA ILE A 9 -25.00 8.55 -30.27
C ILE A 9 -23.70 7.89 -29.80
N HIS A 10 -22.58 8.30 -30.39
CA HIS A 10 -21.25 7.83 -30.01
C HIS A 10 -20.70 8.66 -28.84
N TYR A 11 -20.23 7.96 -27.80
CA TYR A 11 -19.53 8.54 -26.65
C TYR A 11 -18.04 8.22 -26.79
N PRO A 12 -17.18 9.24 -27.04
CA PRO A 12 -15.74 9.06 -27.06
C PRO A 12 -15.18 8.45 -25.77
N GLN A 13 -13.93 8.02 -25.82
CA GLN A 13 -13.22 7.45 -24.67
C GLN A 13 -11.93 8.21 -24.35
N SER A 14 -11.64 9.21 -25.17
CA SER A 14 -10.53 10.15 -25.07
C SER A 14 -10.95 11.40 -25.85
N ASP A 15 -10.33 12.52 -25.53
CA ASP A 15 -10.42 13.80 -26.25
C ASP A 15 -9.52 13.82 -27.51
N GLY A 16 -8.79 12.75 -27.78
CA GLY A 16 -7.84 12.63 -28.89
C GLY A 16 -6.50 13.32 -28.64
N GLN A 17 -6.29 13.90 -27.45
CA GLN A 17 -5.00 14.48 -27.05
C GLN A 17 -4.16 13.43 -26.31
N PRO A 18 -2.82 13.54 -26.35
CA PRO A 18 -1.96 12.75 -25.48
C PRO A 18 -2.23 13.08 -24.01
N MET A 19 -2.35 12.06 -23.15
CA MET A 19 -2.32 12.26 -21.69
C MET A 19 -0.90 12.66 -21.28
N THR A 20 -0.61 13.97 -21.38
CA THR A 20 0.71 14.53 -21.07
C THR A 20 0.70 14.96 -19.61
N GLU A 21 1.31 14.17 -18.75
CA GLU A 21 1.46 14.48 -17.33
C GLU A 21 2.94 14.57 -16.95
N SER A 22 3.23 15.39 -15.94
CA SER A 22 4.56 15.41 -15.32
C SER A 22 4.82 14.12 -14.54
N ASP A 23 6.08 13.73 -14.34
CA ASP A 23 6.42 12.55 -13.52
C ASP A 23 5.81 12.63 -12.11
N PRO A 24 5.90 13.75 -11.35
CA PRO A 24 5.23 13.87 -10.06
C PRO A 24 3.71 13.63 -10.14
N THR A 25 3.03 14.24 -11.11
CA THR A 25 1.58 14.05 -11.29
C THR A 25 1.24 12.59 -11.56
N ARG A 26 1.96 11.94 -12.48
CA ARG A 26 1.77 10.53 -12.84
C ARG A 26 1.99 9.61 -11.64
N ASP A 27 3.03 9.86 -10.85
CA ASP A 27 3.41 9.01 -9.73
C ASP A 27 2.34 9.07 -8.62
N TYR A 28 1.80 10.24 -8.30
CA TYR A 28 0.72 10.35 -7.31
C TYR A 28 -0.64 9.88 -7.82
N LEU A 29 -0.95 10.06 -9.11
CA LEU A 29 -2.15 9.46 -9.70
C LEU A 29 -2.10 7.92 -9.57
N THR A 30 -0.96 7.33 -9.94
CA THR A 30 -0.73 5.88 -9.87
C THR A 30 -0.83 5.40 -8.42
N TYR A 31 -0.10 6.05 -7.50
CA TYR A 31 -0.15 5.73 -6.07
C TYR A 31 -1.59 5.76 -5.54
N CYS A 32 -2.34 6.83 -5.81
CA CYS A 32 -3.66 7.01 -5.24
C CYS A 32 -4.65 5.95 -5.73
N VAL A 33 -4.66 5.64 -7.03
CA VAL A 33 -5.52 4.60 -7.59
C VAL A 33 -5.15 3.23 -7.00
N GLU A 34 -3.87 2.87 -7.00
CA GLU A 34 -3.41 1.57 -6.50
C GLU A 34 -3.68 1.38 -5.00
N ALA A 35 -3.34 2.39 -4.19
CA ALA A 35 -3.54 2.35 -2.74
C ALA A 35 -5.03 2.17 -2.38
N LEU A 36 -5.92 2.90 -3.06
CA LEU A 36 -7.37 2.79 -2.84
C LEU A 36 -7.94 1.47 -3.39
N GLU A 37 -7.46 0.98 -4.54
CA GLU A 37 -7.84 -0.34 -5.05
C GLU A 37 -7.46 -1.48 -4.09
N LEU A 38 -6.24 -1.41 -3.54
CA LEU A 38 -5.73 -2.34 -2.53
C LEU A 38 -6.54 -2.26 -1.24
N PHE A 39 -6.80 -1.07 -0.71
CA PHE A 39 -7.59 -0.87 0.50
C PHE A 39 -9.00 -1.42 0.37
N PHE A 40 -9.67 -1.12 -0.75
CA PHE A 40 -11.02 -1.61 -0.98
C PHE A 40 -11.05 -3.04 -1.52
N ARG A 41 -9.94 -3.76 -1.71
CA ARG A 41 -9.85 -5.04 -2.47
C ARG A 41 -10.96 -6.04 -2.13
N SER A 42 -11.28 -6.20 -0.85
CA SER A 42 -12.30 -7.14 -0.35
C SER A 42 -13.75 -6.67 -0.55
N ARG A 43 -13.98 -5.36 -0.77
CA ARG A 43 -15.32 -4.77 -0.98
C ARG A 43 -15.70 -4.83 -2.46
N ARG A 44 -16.50 -5.82 -2.86
CA ARG A 44 -16.87 -6.07 -4.27
C ARG A 44 -17.68 -4.94 -4.94
N GLN A 45 -18.35 -4.10 -4.15
CA GLN A 45 -19.20 -3.01 -4.63
C GLN A 45 -18.56 -1.62 -4.43
N VAL A 46 -17.25 -1.50 -4.62
CA VAL A 46 -16.54 -0.22 -4.59
C VAL A 46 -15.67 -0.14 -5.82
N TYR A 47 -15.92 0.80 -6.72
CA TYR A 47 -15.11 1.00 -7.92
C TYR A 47 -14.18 2.18 -7.71
N VAL A 48 -12.89 1.96 -7.95
CA VAL A 48 -11.83 2.97 -7.91
C VAL A 48 -11.27 3.06 -9.33
N SER A 49 -10.98 4.27 -9.80
CA SER A 49 -10.30 4.48 -11.09
C SER A 49 -9.75 5.90 -11.13
N GLY A 50 -8.98 6.19 -12.17
CA GLY A 50 -8.49 7.52 -12.51
C GLY A 50 -8.45 7.70 -14.02
N ASN A 51 -8.30 8.95 -14.49
CA ASN A 51 -8.18 9.31 -15.91
C ASN A 51 -9.16 8.56 -16.83
N LEU A 52 -10.41 8.46 -16.38
CA LEU A 52 -11.49 7.78 -17.10
C LEU A 52 -12.64 8.75 -17.30
N PHE A 53 -13.11 8.84 -18.54
CA PHE A 53 -14.30 9.64 -18.86
C PHE A 53 -15.52 9.17 -18.08
N ILE A 54 -16.13 10.10 -17.36
CA ILE A 54 -17.40 9.97 -16.66
C ILE A 54 -18.43 10.81 -17.39
N TYR A 55 -19.34 10.16 -18.08
CA TYR A 55 -20.50 10.77 -18.70
C TYR A 55 -21.66 10.82 -17.71
N TYR A 56 -22.24 12.00 -17.52
CA TYR A 56 -23.27 12.23 -16.51
C TYR A 56 -24.66 12.53 -17.09
N GLU A 57 -24.79 12.72 -18.40
CA GLU A 57 -26.07 12.95 -19.09
C GLU A 57 -26.24 12.06 -20.33
N ALA A 58 -27.31 11.27 -20.36
CA ALA A 58 -27.63 10.42 -21.49
C ALA A 58 -28.16 11.25 -22.67
N GLY A 59 -27.55 11.06 -23.83
CA GLY A 59 -27.83 11.76 -25.08
C GLY A 59 -26.85 12.90 -25.37
N ASN A 60 -25.98 13.26 -24.42
CA ASN A 60 -25.09 14.40 -24.52
C ASN A 60 -23.60 14.00 -24.37
N PRO A 61 -22.87 13.72 -25.48
CA PRO A 61 -21.45 13.39 -25.43
C PRO A 61 -20.53 14.50 -24.91
N LYS A 62 -21.03 15.73 -24.70
CA LYS A 62 -20.27 16.83 -24.10
C LYS A 62 -20.41 16.89 -22.58
N ALA A 63 -21.39 16.19 -22.00
CA ALA A 63 -21.58 16.06 -20.57
C ALA A 63 -20.61 15.01 -19.99
N VAL A 64 -19.32 15.35 -20.00
CA VAL A 64 -18.23 14.46 -19.60
C VAL A 64 -17.21 15.19 -18.71
N VAL A 65 -16.67 14.45 -17.75
CA VAL A 65 -15.50 14.84 -16.93
C VAL A 65 -14.50 13.69 -16.90
N SER A 66 -13.25 13.98 -16.52
CA SER A 66 -12.20 12.98 -16.32
C SER A 66 -11.43 13.32 -15.06
N PRO A 67 -11.85 12.83 -13.89
CA PRO A 67 -11.12 13.06 -12.65
C PRO A 67 -9.82 12.24 -12.62
N ASP A 68 -8.77 12.79 -12.03
CA ASP A 68 -7.49 12.08 -11.89
C ASP A 68 -7.64 10.83 -11.02
N VAL A 69 -8.42 10.91 -9.94
CA VAL A 69 -8.74 9.78 -9.06
C VAL A 69 -10.18 9.91 -8.57
N PHE A 70 -10.95 8.83 -8.58
CA PHE A 70 -12.30 8.82 -8.05
C PHE A 70 -12.73 7.46 -7.48
N VAL A 71 -13.69 7.51 -6.55
CA VAL A 71 -14.29 6.32 -5.93
C VAL A 71 -15.81 6.36 -6.01
N VAL A 72 -16.41 5.27 -6.49
CA VAL A 72 -17.86 5.07 -6.56
C VAL A 72 -18.27 3.90 -5.68
N PHE A 73 -19.19 4.14 -4.75
CA PHE A 73 -19.75 3.10 -3.88
C PHE A 73 -21.01 2.47 -4.49
N GLY A 74 -21.23 1.19 -4.19
CA GLY A 74 -22.41 0.44 -4.61
C GLY A 74 -22.40 0.00 -6.08
N VAL A 75 -21.24 -0.01 -6.75
CA VAL A 75 -21.08 -0.49 -8.14
C VAL A 75 -20.01 -1.56 -8.23
N SER A 76 -20.12 -2.47 -9.19
CA SER A 76 -19.17 -3.59 -9.34
C SER A 76 -17.77 -3.12 -9.77
N LYS A 77 -16.75 -3.83 -9.28
CA LYS A 77 -15.32 -3.72 -9.65
C LYS A 77 -14.98 -4.32 -11.02
N ARG A 78 -15.60 -3.81 -12.09
CA ARG A 78 -15.27 -4.21 -13.47
C ARG A 78 -14.54 -3.09 -14.19
N LYS A 79 -13.66 -3.44 -15.11
CA LYS A 79 -13.02 -2.47 -16.01
C LYS A 79 -14.04 -1.84 -16.94
N ARG A 80 -13.84 -0.57 -17.25
CA ARG A 80 -14.74 0.23 -18.11
C ARG A 80 -13.90 1.00 -19.13
N ARG A 81 -14.45 1.21 -20.32
CA ARG A 81 -13.87 2.11 -21.33
C ARG A 81 -14.25 3.57 -21.08
N SER A 82 -15.43 3.77 -20.51
CA SER A 82 -15.90 5.01 -19.91
C SER A 82 -16.94 4.66 -18.86
N TYR A 83 -17.13 5.53 -17.88
CA TYR A 83 -18.17 5.43 -16.88
C TYR A 83 -19.37 6.25 -17.33
N LYS A 84 -20.57 5.69 -17.29
CA LYS A 84 -21.81 6.40 -17.63
C LYS A 84 -22.78 6.23 -16.48
N THR A 85 -23.18 7.33 -15.84
CA THR A 85 -23.96 7.27 -14.59
C THR A 85 -25.28 6.52 -14.78
N TRP A 86 -25.95 6.68 -15.92
CA TRP A 86 -27.23 6.00 -16.21
C TRP A 86 -27.10 4.49 -16.45
N GLU A 87 -25.93 3.99 -16.87
CA GLU A 87 -25.66 2.54 -16.99
C GLU A 87 -25.33 1.91 -15.62
N GLU A 88 -25.08 2.74 -14.60
CA GLU A 88 -24.60 2.34 -13.27
C GLU A 88 -25.60 2.72 -12.16
N GLY A 89 -26.89 2.87 -12.51
CA GLY A 89 -27.96 3.15 -11.56
C GLY A 89 -27.97 4.58 -11.02
N GLY A 90 -27.47 5.55 -11.79
CA GLY A 90 -27.41 6.96 -11.42
C GLY A 90 -26.32 7.30 -10.40
N LYS A 91 -25.38 6.38 -10.16
CA LYS A 91 -24.34 6.56 -9.14
C LYS A 91 -23.21 7.43 -9.69
N ALA A 92 -22.97 8.55 -9.02
CA ALA A 92 -21.81 9.40 -9.26
C ALA A 92 -20.67 9.01 -8.29
N PRO A 93 -19.43 9.46 -8.55
CA PRO A 93 -18.36 9.38 -7.56
C PRO A 93 -18.77 9.98 -6.22
N ALA A 94 -18.42 9.32 -5.12
CA ALA A 94 -18.56 9.89 -3.79
C ALA A 94 -17.30 10.68 -3.40
N PHE A 95 -16.15 10.29 -3.93
CA PHE A 95 -14.86 10.94 -3.70
C PHE A 95 -14.20 11.23 -5.04
N VAL A 96 -13.64 12.43 -5.17
CA VAL A 96 -12.77 12.84 -6.28
C VAL A 96 -11.52 13.51 -5.71
N LEU A 97 -10.34 13.17 -6.25
CA LEU A 97 -9.08 13.86 -6.02
C LEU A 97 -8.48 14.26 -7.37
N GLU A 98 -8.12 15.53 -7.49
CA GLU A 98 -7.35 16.08 -8.63
C GLU A 98 -5.90 16.29 -8.18
N VAL A 99 -4.96 15.71 -8.91
CA VAL A 99 -3.51 15.91 -8.75
C VAL A 99 -3.12 17.05 -9.68
N THR A 100 -3.28 18.26 -9.16
CA THR A 100 -3.42 19.48 -9.95
C THR A 100 -2.08 20.21 -10.12
N SER A 101 -1.94 21.00 -11.18
CA SER A 101 -0.75 21.79 -11.48
C SER A 101 -1.10 23.26 -11.79
N ARG A 102 -0.08 24.13 -11.91
CA ARG A 102 -0.28 25.55 -12.23
C ARG A 102 -1.11 25.77 -13.51
N THR A 103 -1.01 24.89 -14.51
CA THR A 103 -1.72 25.01 -15.78
C THR A 103 -3.19 24.62 -15.68
N THR A 104 -3.56 23.75 -14.74
CA THR A 104 -4.94 23.25 -14.55
C THR A 104 -5.69 23.98 -13.43
N LYS A 105 -5.00 24.79 -12.62
CA LYS A 105 -5.53 25.58 -11.48
C LYS A 105 -6.93 26.18 -11.72
N LYS A 106 -7.15 26.88 -12.85
CA LYS A 106 -8.46 27.53 -13.10
C LYS A 106 -9.59 26.51 -13.23
N GLN A 107 -9.34 25.39 -13.91
CA GLN A 107 -10.33 24.33 -14.04
C GLN A 107 -10.58 23.68 -12.68
N ASP A 108 -9.53 23.38 -11.94
CA ASP A 108 -9.63 22.63 -10.69
C ASP A 108 -10.15 23.47 -9.52
N GLU A 109 -9.81 24.76 -9.38
CA GLU A 109 -10.30 25.60 -8.27
C GLU A 109 -11.68 26.22 -8.49
N ILE A 110 -12.20 26.25 -9.73
CA ILE A 110 -13.44 26.99 -10.05
C ILE A 110 -14.45 26.11 -10.80
N THR A 111 -14.11 25.65 -12.00
CA THR A 111 -15.08 25.01 -12.90
C THR A 111 -15.48 23.61 -12.43
N LYS A 112 -14.49 22.76 -12.11
CA LYS A 112 -14.72 21.37 -11.70
C LYS A 112 -15.46 21.26 -10.36
N PRO A 113 -15.13 22.02 -9.30
CA PRO A 113 -15.86 21.95 -8.03
C PRO A 113 -17.34 22.26 -8.19
N GLN A 114 -17.69 23.27 -9.01
CA GLN A 114 -19.10 23.58 -9.26
C GLN A 114 -19.84 22.43 -9.95
N LEU A 115 -19.19 21.80 -10.94
CA LEU A 115 -19.75 20.66 -11.64
C LEU A 115 -19.86 19.43 -10.73
N TYR A 116 -18.81 19.09 -9.97
CA TYR A 116 -18.82 17.96 -9.04
C TYR A 116 -19.88 18.14 -7.94
N ALA A 117 -20.10 19.36 -7.44
CA ALA A 117 -21.19 19.66 -6.53
C ALA A 117 -22.56 19.39 -7.17
N GLN A 118 -22.79 19.81 -8.42
CA GLN A 118 -24.02 19.53 -9.16
C GLN A 118 -24.24 18.02 -9.40
N LEU A 119 -23.15 17.25 -9.56
CA LEU A 119 -23.19 15.80 -9.71
C LEU A 119 -23.38 15.06 -8.37
N GLY A 120 -23.36 15.77 -7.24
CA GLY A 120 -23.53 15.16 -5.92
C GLY A 120 -22.28 14.46 -5.38
N VAL A 121 -21.09 14.80 -5.88
CA VAL A 121 -19.83 14.25 -5.38
C VAL A 121 -19.62 14.70 -3.93
N GLN A 122 -19.65 13.76 -2.99
CA GLN A 122 -19.67 14.05 -1.56
C GLN A 122 -18.38 14.75 -1.08
N GLU A 123 -17.22 14.31 -1.56
CA GLU A 123 -15.94 14.90 -1.20
C GLU A 123 -15.08 15.17 -2.43
N TYR A 124 -14.47 16.35 -2.46
CA TYR A 124 -13.61 16.82 -3.53
C TYR A 124 -12.29 17.33 -2.97
N PHE A 125 -11.19 16.79 -3.47
CA PHE A 125 -9.83 17.11 -3.02
C PHE A 125 -8.96 17.60 -4.17
N GLN A 126 -7.98 18.43 -3.82
CA GLN A 126 -6.93 18.94 -4.69
C GLN A 126 -5.59 18.74 -4.01
N TYR A 127 -4.64 18.18 -4.74
CA TYR A 127 -3.27 18.00 -4.26
C TYR A 127 -2.28 18.49 -5.30
N ASP A 128 -1.34 19.34 -4.87
CA ASP A 128 -0.23 19.84 -5.67
C ASP A 128 1.05 19.08 -5.30
N PRO A 129 1.54 18.18 -6.18
CA PRO A 129 2.71 17.36 -5.89
C PRO A 129 4.04 18.12 -5.90
N THR A 130 4.10 19.33 -6.48
CA THR A 130 5.31 20.16 -6.51
C THR A 130 5.29 21.23 -5.42
N GLY A 131 4.10 21.58 -4.93
CA GLY A 131 3.91 22.60 -3.90
C GLY A 131 4.23 24.01 -4.34
N ASP A 132 4.36 24.23 -5.65
CA ASP A 132 4.81 25.50 -6.21
C ASP A 132 3.67 26.50 -6.42
N TYR A 133 2.40 26.07 -6.37
CA TYR A 133 1.27 26.97 -6.66
C TYR A 133 0.02 26.79 -5.80
N LEU A 134 -0.24 25.59 -5.25
CA LEU A 134 -1.37 25.36 -4.35
C LEU A 134 -0.92 25.56 -2.90
N THR A 135 -1.60 26.47 -2.19
CA THR A 135 -1.31 26.76 -0.79
C THR A 135 -2.60 26.67 0.04
N PRO A 136 -2.66 25.77 1.05
CA PRO A 136 -1.74 24.65 1.30
C PRO A 136 -1.73 23.62 0.14
N GLN A 137 -0.71 22.74 0.10
CA GLN A 137 -0.54 21.70 -0.95
C GLN A 137 -1.71 20.72 -1.05
N LEU A 138 -2.53 20.61 -0.01
CA LEU A 138 -3.74 19.81 0.02
C LEU A 138 -4.93 20.68 0.41
N LYS A 139 -5.96 20.70 -0.42
CA LYS A 139 -7.27 21.26 -0.10
C LYS A 139 -8.31 20.16 -0.24
N GLY A 140 -9.30 20.15 0.63
CA GLY A 140 -10.44 19.24 0.55
C GLY A 140 -11.72 19.94 0.90
N PHE A 141 -12.81 19.43 0.36
CA PHE A 141 -14.13 20.00 0.49
C PHE A 141 -15.17 18.90 0.63
N VAL A 142 -16.17 19.13 1.47
CA VAL A 142 -17.33 18.26 1.65
C VAL A 142 -18.59 18.95 1.13
N LEU A 143 -19.43 18.21 0.43
CA LEU A 143 -20.69 18.71 -0.12
C LEU A 143 -21.75 18.78 0.98
N VAL A 144 -22.23 19.97 1.27
CA VAL A 144 -23.29 20.25 2.25
C VAL A 144 -24.35 21.09 1.58
N GLU A 145 -25.58 20.60 1.53
CA GLU A 145 -26.73 21.31 0.91
C GLU A 145 -26.45 21.79 -0.53
N GLY A 146 -25.70 21.00 -1.30
CA GLY A 146 -25.36 21.30 -2.70
C GLY A 146 -24.22 22.31 -2.90
N GLN A 147 -23.53 22.70 -1.82
CA GLN A 147 -22.35 23.57 -1.88
C GLN A 147 -21.16 22.94 -1.16
N TYR A 148 -19.96 23.14 -1.71
CA TYR A 148 -18.73 22.66 -1.09
C TYR A 148 -18.33 23.56 0.08
N GLN A 149 -18.07 22.94 1.23
CA GLN A 149 -17.47 23.57 2.40
C GLN A 149 -16.06 22.99 2.62
N PRO A 150 -15.07 23.82 2.99
CA PRO A 150 -13.71 23.34 3.19
C PRO A 150 -13.62 22.36 4.37
N LEU A 151 -12.87 21.29 4.18
CA LEU A 151 -12.45 20.37 5.26
C LEU A 151 -11.25 20.95 6.01
N PRO A 152 -11.14 20.73 7.33
CA PRO A 152 -10.01 21.20 8.11
C PRO A 152 -8.72 20.46 7.70
N LEU A 153 -7.63 21.20 7.62
CA LEU A 153 -6.28 20.65 7.52
C LEU A 153 -5.63 20.79 8.91
N GLU A 154 -5.41 19.66 9.57
CA GLU A 154 -4.82 19.60 10.91
C GLU A 154 -3.31 19.33 10.81
N GLU A 155 -2.54 19.80 11.79
CA GLU A 155 -1.12 19.49 11.90
C GLU A 155 -0.86 18.71 13.19
N THR A 156 -0.23 17.56 13.04
CA THR A 156 0.18 16.68 14.15
C THR A 156 1.45 17.18 14.82
N PRO A 157 1.76 16.75 16.07
CA PRO A 157 3.03 17.07 16.73
C PRO A 157 4.28 16.66 15.93
N GLU A 158 4.15 15.64 15.08
CA GLU A 158 5.19 15.15 14.17
C GLU A 158 5.26 15.95 12.85
N ASN A 159 4.63 17.13 12.78
CA ASN A 159 4.62 18.01 11.61
C ASN A 159 4.02 17.34 10.35
N THR A 160 3.12 16.38 10.54
CA THR A 160 2.32 15.80 9.44
C THR A 160 1.02 16.57 9.31
N TRP A 161 0.72 17.03 8.10
CA TRP A 161 -0.59 17.60 7.78
C TRP A 161 -1.58 16.48 7.48
N VAL A 162 -2.79 16.57 8.04
CA VAL A 162 -3.80 15.51 7.98
C VAL A 162 -5.15 16.11 7.62
N MET A 163 -5.83 15.46 6.68
CA MET A 163 -7.22 15.76 6.34
C MET A 163 -8.02 14.47 6.22
N SER A 164 -9.06 14.32 7.05
CA SER A 164 -9.87 13.10 7.08
C SER A 164 -10.93 13.09 5.98
N SER A 165 -11.02 11.97 5.26
CA SER A 165 -12.09 11.65 4.32
C SER A 165 -13.10 10.71 4.99
N ALA A 166 -14.30 11.21 5.24
CA ALA A 166 -15.39 10.39 5.76
C ALA A 166 -15.91 9.42 4.71
N ALA A 167 -15.94 9.83 3.43
CA ALA A 167 -16.39 8.98 2.33
C ALA A 167 -15.49 7.74 2.16
N LEU A 168 -14.17 7.89 2.27
CA LEU A 168 -13.23 6.78 2.19
C LEU A 168 -13.07 6.03 3.52
N GLY A 169 -13.22 6.73 4.65
CA GLY A 169 -12.83 6.26 5.97
C GLY A 169 -11.31 6.17 6.11
N LEU A 170 -10.59 7.13 5.52
CA LEU A 170 -9.13 7.22 5.45
C LEU A 170 -8.70 8.66 5.74
N ASP A 171 -7.47 8.82 6.19
CA ASP A 171 -6.82 10.12 6.29
C ASP A 171 -5.89 10.37 5.10
N LEU A 172 -5.95 11.58 4.54
CA LEU A 172 -4.98 12.08 3.57
C LEU A 172 -3.89 12.84 4.33
N CYS A 173 -2.69 12.28 4.36
CA CYS A 173 -1.58 12.78 5.13
C CYS A 173 -0.47 13.29 4.22
N LEU A 174 0.09 14.46 4.56
CA LEU A 174 1.29 15.06 3.97
C LEU A 174 2.35 15.18 5.08
N PRO A 175 3.17 14.14 5.30
CA PRO A 175 4.26 14.18 6.27
C PRO A 175 5.24 15.30 5.95
N ALA A 176 5.97 15.76 6.97
CA ALA A 176 7.10 16.66 6.74
C ALA A 176 8.07 16.02 5.71
N PRO A 177 8.63 16.79 4.78
CA PRO A 177 9.57 16.25 3.80
C PRO A 177 10.79 15.67 4.50
N ASP A 178 11.36 14.61 3.94
CA ASP A 178 12.62 14.07 4.42
C ASP A 178 13.75 15.08 4.16
N GLU A 179 14.33 15.66 5.22
CA GLU A 179 15.45 16.60 5.10
C GLU A 179 16.70 15.96 4.45
N ALA A 180 16.79 14.63 4.38
CA ALA A 180 17.87 13.92 3.70
C ALA A 180 17.70 13.88 2.17
N ALA A 181 16.50 14.15 1.64
CA ALA A 181 16.31 14.33 0.21
C ALA A 181 16.87 15.71 -0.18
N LEU A 182 17.98 15.73 -0.94
CA LEU A 182 18.68 16.97 -1.27
C LEU A 182 17.76 17.99 -1.96
N SER A 183 17.75 19.22 -1.44
CA SER A 183 17.26 20.41 -2.15
C SER A 183 18.18 20.69 -3.34
N VAL A 184 17.95 20.04 -4.47
CA VAL A 184 18.65 20.39 -5.71
C VAL A 184 17.93 21.61 -6.29
N VAL A 185 18.59 22.75 -6.15
CA VAL A 185 18.20 24.11 -6.60
C VAL A 185 17.40 24.95 -5.60
N GLY A 186 18.14 25.66 -4.73
CA GLY A 186 17.83 27.04 -4.36
C GLY A 186 16.52 27.33 -3.61
N ARG A 187 16.52 27.08 -2.29
CA ARG A 187 15.63 27.73 -1.28
C ARG A 187 14.12 27.56 -1.46
N GLU A 188 13.64 26.40 -1.89
CA GLU A 188 12.24 26.01 -1.67
C GLU A 188 12.21 24.77 -0.77
N ALA A 189 11.27 24.73 0.18
CA ALA A 189 11.02 23.54 0.99
C ALA A 189 10.59 22.42 0.05
N LEU A 190 11.09 21.20 0.26
CA LEU A 190 10.65 20.06 -0.54
C LEU A 190 9.12 19.90 -0.44
N PRO A 191 8.44 19.49 -1.53
CA PRO A 191 7.02 19.19 -1.48
C PRO A 191 6.75 18.02 -0.53
N ARG A 192 5.59 18.06 0.13
CA ARG A 192 5.16 17.00 1.03
C ARG A 192 4.46 15.92 0.25
N SER A 193 4.81 14.67 0.48
CA SER A 193 4.23 13.55 -0.25
C SER A 193 2.86 13.13 0.29
N LEU A 194 1.83 13.15 -0.54
CA LEU A 194 0.52 12.59 -0.19
C LEU A 194 0.62 11.08 0.09
N ARG A 195 0.04 10.68 1.23
CA ARG A 195 -0.14 9.28 1.64
C ARG A 195 -1.50 9.08 2.29
N PHE A 196 -2.15 7.97 2.01
CA PHE A 196 -3.35 7.56 2.72
C PHE A 196 -2.99 6.76 3.97
N TYR A 197 -3.71 7.00 5.06
CA TYR A 197 -3.61 6.23 6.31
C TYR A 197 -4.99 5.69 6.71
N ASP A 198 -5.03 4.48 7.26
CA ASP A 198 -6.22 3.97 7.92
C ASP A 198 -6.23 4.47 9.37
N PRO A 199 -7.11 5.42 9.75
CA PRO A 199 -7.14 5.97 11.11
C PRO A 199 -7.46 4.94 12.18
N LYS A 200 -8.00 3.76 11.82
CA LYS A 200 -8.32 2.70 12.79
C LYS A 200 -7.10 1.89 13.18
N THR A 201 -6.16 1.69 12.27
CA THR A 201 -4.94 0.92 12.51
C THR A 201 -3.72 1.80 12.70
N GLY A 202 -3.78 3.06 12.24
CA GLY A 202 -2.63 3.95 12.13
C GLY A 202 -1.68 3.57 10.99
N GLU A 203 -2.05 2.60 10.15
CA GLU A 203 -1.17 2.10 9.09
C GLU A 203 -1.29 2.94 7.83
N ARG A 204 -0.13 3.20 7.22
CA ARG A 204 -0.04 3.80 5.89
C ARG A 204 -0.45 2.78 4.83
N LEU A 205 -1.29 3.20 3.88
CA LEU A 205 -1.61 2.39 2.72
C LEU A 205 -0.39 2.35 1.77
N PRO A 206 0.13 1.16 1.43
CA PRO A 206 1.24 1.02 0.50
C PRO A 206 0.77 1.19 -0.96
N SER A 207 1.70 1.57 -1.83
CA SER A 207 1.55 1.38 -3.28
C SER A 207 1.58 -0.10 -3.64
N TYR A 208 1.27 -0.45 -4.89
CA TYR A 208 1.44 -1.83 -5.34
C TYR A 208 2.92 -2.24 -5.33
N ALA A 209 3.83 -1.36 -5.77
CA ALA A 209 5.27 -1.61 -5.75
C ALA A 209 5.78 -1.88 -4.32
N GLU A 210 5.42 -1.03 -3.36
CA GLU A 210 5.77 -1.22 -1.94
C GLU A 210 5.20 -2.54 -1.38
N SER A 211 3.99 -2.92 -1.82
CA SER A 211 3.37 -4.19 -1.43
C SER A 211 4.10 -5.41 -2.01
N ILE A 212 4.69 -5.30 -3.20
CA ILE A 212 5.50 -6.36 -3.81
C ILE A 212 6.85 -6.46 -3.09
N GLU A 213 7.54 -5.34 -2.90
CA GLU A 213 8.82 -5.29 -2.18
C GLU A 213 8.71 -5.88 -0.76
N ALA A 214 7.63 -5.55 -0.03
CA ALA A 214 7.40 -6.12 1.29
C ALA A 214 7.24 -7.65 1.26
N ARG A 215 6.55 -8.20 0.25
CA ARG A 215 6.37 -9.66 0.10
C ARG A 215 7.67 -10.35 -0.28
N ASP A 216 8.46 -9.74 -1.15
CA ASP A 216 9.75 -10.31 -1.57
C ASP A 216 10.71 -10.34 -0.37
N GLN A 217 10.77 -9.26 0.42
CA GLN A 217 11.54 -9.22 1.66
C GLN A 217 11.06 -10.25 2.70
N GLU A 218 9.74 -10.42 2.85
CA GLU A 218 9.18 -11.42 3.76
C GLU A 218 9.55 -12.84 3.31
N ARG A 219 9.48 -13.11 2.00
CA ARG A 219 9.87 -14.39 1.41
C ARG A 219 11.35 -14.68 1.63
N GLU A 220 12.24 -13.72 1.37
CA GLU A 220 13.67 -13.87 1.62
C GLU A 220 13.98 -14.13 3.10
N ARG A 221 13.31 -13.42 4.01
CA ARG A 221 13.45 -13.65 5.45
C ARG A 221 12.98 -15.03 5.87
N ALA A 222 11.87 -15.51 5.31
CA ALA A 222 11.34 -16.84 5.59
C ALA A 222 12.29 -17.94 5.09
N GLU A 223 12.85 -17.79 3.88
CA GLU A 223 13.84 -18.71 3.32
C GLU A 223 15.11 -18.75 4.18
N GLN A 224 15.65 -17.60 4.57
CA GLN A 224 16.80 -17.53 5.48
C GLN A 224 16.52 -18.14 6.86
N ALA A 225 15.31 -17.95 7.40
CA ALA A 225 14.93 -18.54 8.68
C ALA A 225 14.84 -20.06 8.59
N GLN A 226 14.31 -20.59 7.47
CA GLN A 226 14.25 -22.03 7.22
C GLN A 226 15.65 -22.63 7.09
N GLU A 227 16.55 -22.03 6.32
CA GLU A 227 17.93 -22.51 6.17
C GLU A 227 18.67 -22.55 7.52
N ARG A 228 18.48 -21.53 8.36
CA ARG A 228 19.08 -21.52 9.71
C ARG A 228 18.51 -22.64 10.58
N ALA A 229 17.20 -22.85 10.56
CA ALA A 229 16.56 -23.93 11.31
C ALA A 229 17.05 -25.31 10.85
N GLU A 230 17.20 -25.54 9.55
CA GLU A 230 17.75 -26.79 8.98
C GLU A 230 19.21 -27.00 9.39
N GLN A 231 20.04 -25.95 9.35
CA GLN A 231 21.43 -26.02 9.80
C GLN A 231 21.54 -26.31 11.30
N GLU A 232 20.68 -25.71 12.12
CA GLU A 232 20.63 -25.98 13.56
C GLU A 232 20.18 -27.41 13.85
N GLN A 233 19.17 -27.91 13.15
CA GLN A 233 18.74 -29.31 13.26
C GLN A 233 19.84 -30.28 12.87
N LEU A 234 20.55 -30.02 11.77
CA LEU A 234 21.67 -30.86 11.34
C LEU A 234 22.80 -30.87 12.37
N LYS A 235 23.14 -29.71 12.93
CA LYS A 235 24.15 -29.61 14.00
C LYS A 235 23.71 -30.34 15.26
N ALA A 236 22.44 -30.25 15.64
CA ALA A 236 21.87 -30.95 16.78
C ALA A 236 21.93 -32.48 16.57
N GLN A 237 21.54 -32.97 15.39
CA GLN A 237 21.65 -34.39 15.04
C GLN A 237 23.10 -34.87 15.09
N GLN A 238 24.04 -34.13 14.49
CA GLN A 238 25.47 -34.49 14.53
C GLN A 238 26.06 -34.45 15.95
N ALA A 239 25.58 -33.56 16.81
CA ALA A 239 25.99 -33.51 18.21
C ALA A 239 25.44 -34.71 18.99
N GLN A 240 24.18 -35.08 18.73
CA GLN A 240 23.55 -36.27 19.32
C GLN A 240 24.25 -37.55 18.88
N GLU A 241 24.49 -37.74 17.58
CA GLU A 241 25.21 -38.91 17.05
C GLU A 241 26.62 -39.02 17.65
N ARG A 242 27.34 -37.91 17.80
CA ARG A 242 28.65 -37.90 18.45
C ARG A 242 28.59 -38.24 19.93
N ALA A 243 27.57 -37.76 20.64
CA ALA A 243 27.36 -38.10 22.05
C ALA A 243 27.05 -39.60 22.21
N GLU A 244 26.16 -40.15 21.38
CA GLU A 244 25.80 -41.57 21.37
C GLU A 244 27.02 -42.46 21.03
N GLN A 245 27.82 -42.08 20.03
CA GLN A 245 29.06 -42.78 19.70
C GLN A 245 30.09 -42.75 20.84
N ALA A 246 30.26 -41.59 21.50
CA ALA A 246 31.15 -41.47 22.64
C ALA A 246 30.68 -42.34 23.82
N GLU A 247 29.39 -42.35 24.12
CA GLU A 247 28.82 -43.20 25.17
C GLU A 247 29.01 -44.69 24.84
N GLN A 248 28.75 -45.11 23.61
CA GLN A 248 28.94 -46.51 23.19
C GLN A 248 30.42 -46.93 23.25
N ALA A 249 31.33 -46.03 22.87
CA ALA A 249 32.78 -46.26 22.99
C ALA A 249 33.20 -46.44 24.46
N GLN A 250 32.68 -45.62 25.36
CA GLN A 250 32.93 -45.74 26.81
C GLN A 250 32.40 -47.07 27.36
N ARG A 251 31.13 -47.41 27.06
CA ARG A 251 30.49 -48.69 27.46
C ARG A 251 31.26 -49.92 26.97
N THR A 252 31.95 -49.81 25.83
CA THR A 252 32.74 -50.92 25.28
C THR A 252 34.17 -50.97 25.85
N ALA A 253 34.80 -49.81 26.09
CA ALA A 253 36.19 -49.72 26.52
C ALA A 253 36.37 -50.01 28.01
N VAL A 254 35.47 -49.52 28.87
CA VAL A 254 35.59 -49.64 30.34
C VAL A 254 35.64 -51.11 30.80
N PRO A 255 34.69 -52.00 30.42
CA PRO A 255 34.75 -53.40 30.84
C PRO A 255 35.97 -54.14 30.30
N LYS A 256 36.40 -53.81 29.07
CA LYS A 256 37.61 -54.40 28.49
C LYS A 256 38.84 -54.04 29.29
N LEU A 257 39.03 -52.76 29.65
CA LEU A 257 40.19 -52.29 30.44
C LEU A 257 40.22 -52.89 31.84
N LEU A 258 39.07 -53.01 32.50
CA LEU A 258 38.94 -53.70 33.79
C LEU A 258 39.33 -55.20 33.67
N ALA A 259 38.91 -55.87 32.60
CA ALA A 259 39.21 -57.28 32.37
C ALA A 259 40.71 -57.57 32.12
N ILE A 260 41.49 -56.59 31.64
CA ILE A 260 42.95 -56.69 31.48
C ILE A 260 43.71 -56.39 32.79
N GLY A 261 43.00 -56.08 33.88
CA GLY A 261 43.55 -55.95 35.23
C GLY A 261 43.85 -54.52 35.69
N LEU A 262 43.39 -53.49 34.98
CA LEU A 262 43.46 -52.11 35.49
C LEU A 262 42.43 -51.90 36.61
N SER A 263 42.80 -51.16 37.66
CA SER A 263 41.85 -50.76 38.71
C SER A 263 40.88 -49.68 38.20
N PRO A 264 39.68 -49.53 38.83
CA PRO A 264 38.73 -48.48 38.47
C PRO A 264 39.33 -47.06 38.48
N GLU A 265 40.25 -46.78 39.41
CA GLU A 265 40.99 -45.51 39.49
C GLU A 265 41.91 -45.31 38.28
N GLN A 266 42.62 -46.36 37.86
CA GLN A 266 43.51 -46.31 36.70
C GLN A 266 42.74 -46.14 35.39
N VAL A 267 41.56 -46.76 35.26
CA VAL A 267 40.69 -46.60 34.09
C VAL A 267 40.08 -45.20 34.04
N ALA A 268 39.63 -44.66 35.18
CA ALA A 268 39.12 -43.30 35.29
C ALA A 268 40.17 -42.26 34.86
N GLU A 269 41.42 -42.41 35.32
CA GLU A 269 42.54 -41.55 34.92
C GLU A 269 42.87 -41.69 33.43
N THR A 270 42.93 -42.91 32.91
CA THR A 270 43.31 -43.19 31.50
C THR A 270 42.30 -42.63 30.50
N LEU A 271 41.00 -42.72 30.81
CA LEU A 271 39.94 -42.23 29.94
C LEU A 271 39.52 -40.79 30.25
N GLY A 272 40.08 -40.18 31.30
CA GLY A 272 39.67 -38.85 31.76
C GLY A 272 38.21 -38.78 32.21
N LEU A 273 37.67 -39.88 32.74
CA LEU A 273 36.27 -39.99 33.16
C LEU A 273 36.13 -39.92 34.68
N PRO A 274 35.00 -39.40 35.22
CA PRO A 274 34.72 -39.47 36.64
C PRO A 274 34.69 -40.92 37.14
N ILE A 275 35.21 -41.16 38.36
CA ILE A 275 35.26 -42.51 38.91
C ILE A 275 33.88 -43.13 39.16
N GLU A 276 32.87 -42.30 39.42
CA GLU A 276 31.45 -42.69 39.49
C GLU A 276 30.99 -43.32 38.16
N THR A 277 31.35 -42.72 37.03
CA THR A 277 31.01 -43.22 35.68
C THR A 277 31.65 -44.56 35.38
N ILE A 278 32.87 -44.81 35.88
CA ILE A 278 33.51 -46.13 35.75
C ILE A 278 32.76 -47.18 36.57
N ARG A 279 32.34 -46.84 37.79
CA ARG A 279 31.58 -47.73 38.70
C ARG A 279 30.20 -48.10 38.16
N ASP A 280 29.51 -47.17 37.51
CA ASP A 280 28.21 -47.44 36.87
C ASP A 280 28.31 -48.33 35.62
N LEU A 281 29.48 -48.36 34.99
CA LEU A 281 29.78 -49.14 33.78
C LEU A 281 30.58 -50.44 34.07
N SER A 282 30.87 -50.73 35.34
CA SER A 282 31.57 -51.92 35.85
C SER A 282 30.64 -53.12 35.95
#